data_AF-A0A840UDD4-F1
#
_entry.id   AF-A0A840UDD4-F1
#
_cell.length_a   1.000
_cell.length_b   1.000
_cell.length_c   1.000
_cell.angle_alpha   90.00
_cell.angle_beta   90.00
_cell.angle_gamma   90.00
#
_symmetry.space_group_name_H-M   'P 1'
#
loop_
_entity.id
_entity.type
_entity.pdbx_description
1 polymer ?
#
loop_
_entity_poly.entity_id
_entity_poly.type
_entity_poly.pdbx_seq_one_letter_code
_entity_poly.pdbx_strand_id
1 'polypeptide(L)'
;MKWVNHMMVTGAIVYAATADPLLAVYSIAGSVLPDRLEGKPPKNKKAYWQWRQKHRTWTHWTVPYLTIIAVILLLHHLAIISPAFWPIATIALFFTLGALLHIIEDSLCGKVPLISYNKKIGIKLFTVNSLGEYFFAVSLTLFLLFYQFQQYFDK
;
A
#
# COMPACT_ATOMS: atom_id res chain seq x y z
N MET A 1 10.26 0.00 1.09
CA MET A 1 10.76 -1.36 0.79
C MET A 1 11.07 -1.41 -0.71
N LYS A 2 11.49 -2.56 -1.25
CA LYS A 2 11.49 -2.79 -2.68
C LYS A 2 10.05 -2.92 -3.16
N TRP A 3 9.77 -2.41 -4.35
CA TRP A 3 8.44 -2.47 -4.97
C TRP A 3 7.87 -3.91 -5.04
N VAL A 4 8.70 -4.93 -5.32
CA VAL A 4 8.27 -6.33 -5.31
C VAL A 4 7.81 -6.78 -3.92
N ASN A 5 8.49 -6.34 -2.86
CA ASN A 5 8.13 -6.67 -1.49
C ASN A 5 6.84 -5.94 -1.07
N HIS A 6 6.63 -4.70 -1.57
CA HIS A 6 5.37 -3.99 -1.39
C HIS A 6 4.20 -4.74 -2.03
N MET A 7 4.33 -5.16 -3.29
CA MET A 7 3.32 -5.96 -3.97
C MET A 7 2.99 -7.25 -3.22
N MET A 8 4.02 -7.99 -2.80
CA MET A 8 3.84 -9.27 -2.09
C MET A 8 3.10 -9.08 -0.77
N VAL A 9 3.55 -8.16 0.08
CA VAL A 9 2.98 -7.93 1.41
C VAL A 9 1.56 -7.36 1.31
N THR A 10 1.35 -6.35 0.45
CA THR A 10 0.02 -5.78 0.21
C THR A 10 -0.96 -6.85 -0.28
N GLY A 11 -0.56 -7.67 -1.26
CA GLY A 11 -1.41 -8.75 -1.78
C GLY A 11 -1.77 -9.77 -0.72
N ALA A 12 -0.81 -10.18 0.11
CA ALA A 12 -1.03 -11.13 1.19
C ALA A 12 -1.96 -10.57 2.28
N ILE A 13 -1.78 -9.30 2.67
CA ILE A 13 -2.65 -8.62 3.65
C ILE A 13 -4.09 -8.59 3.15
N VAL A 14 -4.31 -8.15 1.91
CA VAL A 14 -5.65 -8.01 1.37
C VAL A 14 -6.30 -9.37 1.17
N TYR A 15 -5.58 -10.36 0.64
CA TYR A 15 -6.11 -11.71 0.47
C TYR A 15 -6.49 -12.36 1.81
N ALA A 16 -5.65 -12.22 2.85
CA ALA A 16 -5.96 -12.74 4.17
C ALA A 16 -7.14 -12.02 4.85
N ALA A 17 -7.44 -10.78 4.48
CA ALA A 17 -8.57 -10.03 5.01
C ALA A 17 -9.89 -10.30 4.27
N THR A 18 -9.83 -10.61 2.96
CA THR A 18 -11.04 -10.70 2.11
C THR A 18 -11.35 -12.10 1.61
N ALA A 19 -10.38 -13.02 1.64
CA ALA A 19 -10.42 -14.30 0.92
C ALA A 19 -10.64 -14.16 -0.61
N ASP A 20 -10.50 -12.95 -1.17
CA ASP A 20 -10.79 -12.65 -2.58
C ASP A 20 -9.49 -12.33 -3.33
N PRO A 21 -9.07 -13.18 -4.28
CA PRO A 21 -7.84 -12.97 -5.04
C PRO A 21 -7.92 -11.77 -6.00
N LEU A 22 -9.10 -11.39 -6.49
CA LEU A 22 -9.25 -10.23 -7.38
C LEU A 22 -9.03 -8.92 -6.63
N LEU A 23 -9.57 -8.82 -5.41
CA LEU A 23 -9.36 -7.66 -4.54
C LEU A 23 -7.88 -7.50 -4.19
N ALA A 24 -7.19 -8.63 -3.94
CA ALA A 24 -5.75 -8.64 -3.73
C ALA A 24 -4.97 -8.14 -4.96
N VAL A 25 -5.35 -8.56 -6.18
CA VAL A 25 -4.73 -8.08 -7.43
C VAL A 25 -4.93 -6.57 -7.63
N TYR A 26 -6.12 -6.03 -7.34
CA TYR A 26 -6.36 -4.58 -7.43
C TYR A 26 -5.48 -3.80 -6.45
N SER A 27 -5.31 -4.31 -5.22
CA SER A 27 -4.42 -3.70 -4.23
C SER A 27 -2.94 -3.84 -4.58
N ILE A 28 -2.51 -4.95 -5.18
CA ILE A 28 -1.16 -5.11 -5.73
C ILE A 28 -0.88 -4.04 -6.80
N ALA A 29 -1.83 -3.79 -7.71
CA ALA A 29 -1.67 -2.75 -8.71
C ALA A 29 -1.59 -1.35 -8.06
N GLY A 30 -2.39 -1.13 -7.02
CA GLY A 30 -2.42 0.11 -6.24
C GLY A 30 -1.15 0.39 -5.45
N SER A 31 -0.51 -0.63 -4.89
CA SER A 31 0.67 -0.46 -4.03
C SER A 31 1.87 0.10 -4.78
N VAL A 32 1.94 -0.05 -6.10
CA VAL A 32 3.03 0.51 -6.91
C VAL A 32 2.83 2.02 -7.18
N LEU A 33 1.62 2.56 -7.00
CA LEU A 33 1.27 3.91 -7.41
C LEU A 33 2.11 5.00 -6.74
N PRO A 34 2.29 5.05 -5.40
CA PRO A 34 3.02 6.15 -4.74
C PRO A 34 4.44 6.32 -5.27
N ASP A 35 5.17 5.22 -5.44
CA ASP A 35 6.53 5.21 -5.98
C ASP A 35 6.55 5.54 -7.48
N ARG A 36 5.59 5.01 -8.26
CA ARG A 36 5.55 5.23 -9.70
C ARG A 36 5.31 6.70 -10.06
N LEU A 37 4.50 7.40 -9.25
CA LEU A 37 4.25 8.84 -9.41
C LEU A 37 5.50 9.70 -9.13
N GLU A 38 6.45 9.23 -8.33
CA GLU A 38 7.72 9.94 -8.06
C GLU A 38 8.81 9.65 -9.11
N GLY A 39 8.59 8.67 -9.97
CA GLY A 39 9.51 8.28 -11.03
C GLY A 39 10.73 7.50 -10.55
N LYS A 40 11.60 7.14 -11.50
CA LYS A 40 12.79 6.32 -11.21
C LYS A 40 13.89 7.16 -10.55
N PRO A 41 14.62 6.60 -9.56
CA PRO A 41 15.78 7.27 -8.99
C PRO A 41 16.83 7.51 -10.09
N PRO A 42 17.34 8.74 -10.26
CA PRO A 42 18.32 9.05 -11.29
C PRO A 42 19.69 8.44 -10.94
N LYS A 43 20.47 8.08 -11.98
CA LYS A 43 21.80 7.46 -11.82
C LYS A 43 22.88 8.45 -11.34
N ASN A 44 22.71 9.73 -11.61
CA ASN A 44 23.64 10.77 -11.19
C ASN A 44 23.51 11.03 -9.67
N LYS A 45 24.64 11.04 -8.94
CA LYS A 45 24.67 11.20 -7.47
C LYS A 45 23.96 12.47 -6.98
N LYS A 46 24.19 13.63 -7.60
CA LYS A 46 23.57 14.90 -7.19
C LYS A 46 22.05 14.85 -7.40
N ALA A 47 21.62 14.37 -8.57
CA ALA A 47 20.21 14.20 -8.89
C ALA A 47 19.55 13.16 -7.97
N TYR A 48 20.27 12.09 -7.59
CA TYR A 48 19.76 11.06 -6.68
C TYR A 48 19.41 11.65 -5.33
N TRP A 49 20.29 12.46 -4.75
CA TRP A 49 20.02 13.10 -3.46
C TRP A 49 18.86 14.10 -3.53
N GLN A 50 18.75 14.85 -4.64
CA GLN A 50 17.62 15.74 -4.87
C GLN A 50 16.29 14.97 -4.98
N TRP A 51 16.29 13.86 -5.73
CA TRP A 51 15.13 12.95 -5.80
C TRP A 51 14.82 12.37 -4.42
N ARG A 52 15.83 11.93 -3.68
CA ARG A 52 15.67 11.29 -2.36
C ARG A 52 15.08 12.21 -1.31
N GLN A 53 15.33 13.52 -1.40
CA GLN A 53 14.71 14.53 -0.53
C GLN A 53 13.20 14.70 -0.80
N LYS A 54 12.78 14.50 -2.05
CA LYS A 54 11.38 14.55 -2.47
C LYS A 54 10.67 13.20 -2.31
N HIS A 55 11.40 12.09 -2.38
CA HIS A 55 10.86 10.74 -2.21
C HIS A 55 10.16 10.63 -0.85
N ARG A 56 8.96 10.05 -0.84
CA ARG A 56 8.10 9.92 0.34
C ARG A 56 7.63 11.25 0.91
N THR A 57 7.16 12.12 0.02
CA THR A 57 6.49 13.38 0.39
C THR A 57 5.05 13.37 -0.09
N TRP A 58 4.76 14.04 -1.21
CA TRP A 58 3.41 14.29 -1.69
C TRP A 58 2.65 13.02 -2.07
N THR A 59 3.28 12.13 -2.85
CA THR A 59 2.61 10.89 -3.29
C THR A 59 2.52 9.86 -2.16
N HIS A 60 3.20 10.08 -1.04
CA HIS A 60 3.17 9.22 0.13
C HIS A 60 2.40 9.85 1.29
N TRP A 61 1.61 10.89 1.02
CA TRP A 61 0.73 11.48 2.00
C TRP A 61 -0.56 10.68 2.06
N THR A 62 -0.92 10.17 3.25
CA THR A 62 -2.08 9.26 3.37
C THR A 62 -3.41 9.96 3.17
N VAL A 63 -3.51 11.27 3.45
CA VAL A 63 -4.78 12.01 3.43
C VAL A 63 -5.50 11.94 2.07
N PRO A 64 -4.87 12.24 0.91
CA PRO A 64 -5.53 12.09 -0.38
C PRO A 64 -6.17 10.71 -0.62
N TYR A 65 -5.46 9.64 -0.27
CA TYR A 65 -5.97 8.27 -0.44
C TYR A 65 -7.13 7.96 0.52
N LEU A 66 -7.02 8.38 1.78
CA LEU A 66 -8.11 8.24 2.76
C LEU A 66 -9.35 9.03 2.33
N THR A 67 -9.16 10.23 1.78
CA THR A 67 -10.26 11.04 1.24
C THR A 67 -10.96 10.34 0.08
N ILE A 68 -10.22 9.73 -0.86
CA ILE A 68 -10.81 8.97 -1.97
C ILE A 68 -11.64 7.79 -1.44
N ILE A 69 -11.09 7.01 -0.49
CA ILE A 69 -11.82 5.91 0.15
C ILE A 69 -13.10 6.42 0.83
N ALA A 70 -12.99 7.48 1.65
CA ALA A 70 -14.12 8.05 2.37
C ALA A 70 -15.22 8.54 1.43
N VAL A 71 -14.85 9.19 0.32
CA VAL A 71 -15.80 9.65 -0.70
C VAL A 71 -16.50 8.46 -1.36
N ILE A 72 -15.77 7.43 -1.79
CA ILE A 72 -16.38 6.23 -2.42
C ILE A 72 -17.38 5.58 -1.46
N LEU A 73 -16.98 5.38 -0.20
CA LEU A 73 -17.84 4.77 0.81
C LEU A 73 -19.06 5.64 1.15
N LEU A 74 -18.89 6.96 1.24
CA LEU A 74 -20.00 7.90 1.45
C LEU A 74 -20.99 7.87 0.29
N LEU A 75 -20.51 7.91 -0.96
CA LEU A 75 -21.37 7.85 -2.14
C LEU A 75 -22.13 6.52 -2.25
N HIS A 76 -21.51 5.41 -1.82
CA HIS A 76 -22.20 4.11 -1.73
C HIS A 76 -23.27 4.12 -0.64
N HIS A 77 -22.95 4.62 0.56
CA HIS A 77 -23.89 4.74 1.67
C HIS A 77 -25.10 5.61 1.33
N LEU A 78 -24.89 6.70 0.59
CA LEU A 78 -25.95 7.59 0.12
C LEU A 78 -26.72 7.04 -1.11
N ALA A 79 -26.45 5.80 -1.52
CA ALA A 79 -27.05 5.15 -2.70
C ALA A 79 -26.88 5.94 -4.02
N ILE A 80 -25.84 6.78 -4.11
CA ILE A 80 -25.49 7.55 -5.32
C ILE A 80 -24.80 6.64 -6.34
N ILE A 81 -23.91 5.75 -5.87
CA ILE A 81 -23.30 4.72 -6.73
C ILE A 81 -24.34 3.63 -6.95
N SER A 82 -24.86 3.52 -8.18
CA SER A 82 -25.81 2.46 -8.50
C SER A 82 -25.16 1.08 -8.36
N PRO A 83 -25.96 0.01 -8.12
CA PRO A 83 -25.42 -1.35 -8.00
C PRO A 83 -24.59 -1.78 -9.22
N ALA A 84 -24.93 -1.31 -10.42
CA ALA A 84 -24.20 -1.60 -11.65
C ALA A 84 -22.79 -0.99 -11.67
N PHE A 85 -22.57 0.13 -10.97
CA PHE A 85 -21.26 0.79 -10.88
C PHE A 85 -20.45 0.38 -9.65
N TRP A 86 -21.04 -0.35 -8.69
CA TRP A 86 -20.35 -0.79 -7.49
C TRP A 86 -19.08 -1.62 -7.77
N PRO A 87 -19.06 -2.58 -8.72
CA PRO A 87 -17.83 -3.31 -9.04
C PRO A 87 -16.66 -2.39 -9.46
N ILE A 88 -16.94 -1.32 -10.22
CA ILE A 88 -15.93 -0.34 -10.63
C ILE A 88 -15.45 0.47 -9.42
N ALA A 89 -16.36 0.87 -8.54
CA ALA A 89 -16.02 1.54 -7.29
C ALA A 89 -15.15 0.66 -6.38
N THR A 90 -15.41 -0.65 -6.33
CA THR A 90 -14.60 -1.63 -5.59
C THR A 90 -13.19 -1.72 -6.13
N ILE A 91 -12.98 -1.71 -7.46
CA ILE A 91 -11.64 -1.65 -8.05
C ILE A 91 -10.90 -0.40 -7.56
N ALA A 92 -11.54 0.78 -7.64
CA ALA A 92 -10.94 2.04 -7.19
C ALA A 92 -10.65 2.03 -5.68
N LEU A 93 -11.53 1.45 -4.87
CA LEU A 93 -11.38 1.30 -3.43
C LEU A 93 -10.14 0.46 -3.09
N PHE A 94 -10.04 -0.75 -3.65
CA PHE A 94 -8.93 -1.66 -3.34
C PHE A 94 -7.60 -1.23 -3.98
N PHE A 95 -7.63 -0.55 -5.13
CA PHE A 95 -6.46 0.10 -5.69
C PHE A 95 -5.95 1.22 -4.76
N THR A 96 -6.85 2.03 -4.21
CA THR A 96 -6.50 3.10 -3.25
C THR A 96 -6.01 2.52 -1.92
N LEU A 97 -6.61 1.43 -1.45
CA LEU A 97 -6.16 0.69 -0.27
C LEU A 97 -4.73 0.15 -0.46
N GLY A 98 -4.42 -0.36 -1.65
CA GLY A 98 -3.06 -0.79 -2.00
C GLY A 98 -2.03 0.32 -1.85
N ALA A 99 -2.35 1.53 -2.34
CA ALA A 99 -1.48 2.69 -2.17
C ALA A 99 -1.28 3.09 -0.68
N LEU A 100 -2.32 2.95 0.15
CA LEU A 100 -2.19 3.17 1.60
C LEU A 100 -1.31 2.12 2.28
N LEU A 101 -1.47 0.84 1.93
CA LEU A 101 -0.64 -0.23 2.45
C LEU A 101 0.84 -0.03 2.07
N HIS A 102 1.13 0.40 0.84
CA HIS A 102 2.49 0.81 0.44
C HIS A 102 3.06 1.87 1.38
N ILE A 103 2.30 2.93 1.69
CA ILE A 103 2.77 4.02 2.57
C ILE A 103 3.01 3.51 4.00
N ILE A 104 2.13 2.64 4.51
CA ILE A 104 2.29 2.02 5.83
C ILE A 104 3.56 1.15 5.85
N GLU A 105 3.76 0.29 4.86
CA GLU A 105 4.95 -0.53 4.70
C GLU A 105 6.23 0.33 4.62
N ASP A 106 6.16 1.47 3.93
CA ASP A 106 7.26 2.43 3.86
C ASP A 106 7.58 3.14 5.17
N SER A 107 6.59 3.28 6.06
CA SER A 107 6.77 3.77 7.43
C SER A 107 7.58 2.80 8.31
N LEU A 108 7.64 1.52 7.94
CA LEU A 108 8.46 0.52 8.64
C LEU A 108 9.95 0.70 8.36
N CYS A 109 10.33 1.19 7.18
CA CYS A 109 11.74 1.34 6.78
C CYS A 109 12.22 2.79 6.65
N GLY A 110 11.31 3.77 6.74
CA GLY A 110 11.62 5.19 6.65
C GLY A 110 10.47 6.05 7.17
N LYS A 111 10.54 7.36 6.94
CA LYS A 111 9.49 8.29 7.40
C LYS A 111 8.56 8.70 6.25
N VAL A 112 7.26 8.73 6.52
CA VAL A 112 6.19 9.13 5.58
C VAL A 112 5.24 10.14 6.26
N PRO A 113 4.60 11.06 5.51
CA PRO A 113 3.58 11.95 6.07
C PRO A 113 2.26 11.20 6.28
N LEU A 114 1.79 11.16 7.54
CA LEU A 114 0.49 10.58 7.89
C LEU A 114 -0.63 11.63 7.70
N ILE A 115 -1.04 12.31 8.78
CA ILE A 115 -2.13 13.30 8.71
C ILE A 115 -1.60 14.65 8.24
N SER A 116 -0.62 15.22 8.95
CA SER A 116 0.01 16.49 8.55
C SER A 116 1.15 16.22 7.57
N TYR A 117 1.08 16.84 6.39
CA TYR A 117 2.14 16.77 5.39
C TYR A 117 3.53 17.15 5.95
N ASN A 118 3.58 18.10 6.88
CA ASN A 118 4.82 18.60 7.47
C ASN A 118 5.39 17.69 8.58
N LYS A 119 4.60 16.73 9.11
CA LYS A 119 5.03 15.83 10.19
C LYS A 119 5.11 14.40 9.66
N LYS A 120 6.33 13.92 9.46
CA LYS A 120 6.60 12.55 9.02
C LYS A 120 6.80 11.60 10.20
N ILE A 121 6.23 10.41 10.11
CA ILE A 121 6.33 9.33 11.10
C ILE A 121 6.95 8.08 10.47
N GLY A 122 7.57 7.23 11.29
CA GLY A 122 8.15 5.96 10.86
C GLY A 122 9.07 5.34 11.90
N ILE A 123 9.20 4.02 11.89
CA ILE A 123 9.85 3.23 12.95
C ILE A 123 11.29 2.84 12.58
N LYS A 124 11.60 2.73 11.28
CA LYS A 124 12.92 2.29 10.76
C LYS A 124 13.35 0.92 11.33
N LEU A 125 12.45 -0.05 11.30
CA LEU A 125 12.63 -1.45 11.68
C LEU A 125 13.77 -2.13 10.89
N PHE A 126 13.90 -1.81 9.60
CA PHE A 126 14.98 -2.31 8.74
C PHE A 126 15.33 -1.28 7.66
N THR A 127 16.46 -1.46 6.98
CA THR A 127 16.85 -0.63 5.83
C THR A 127 16.38 -1.24 4.52
N VAL A 128 16.16 -0.40 3.51
CA VAL A 128 15.71 -0.87 2.18
C VAL A 128 16.79 -1.75 1.53
N ASN A 129 16.38 -2.85 0.91
CA ASN A 129 17.23 -3.88 0.30
C ASN A 129 18.18 -4.57 1.30
N SER A 130 17.78 -4.67 2.57
CA SER A 130 18.51 -5.43 3.58
C SER A 130 17.93 -6.83 3.77
N LEU A 131 18.70 -7.74 4.38
CA LEU A 131 18.20 -9.05 4.80
C LEU A 131 16.98 -8.94 5.73
N GLY A 132 16.94 -7.93 6.61
CA GLY A 132 15.81 -7.67 7.49
C GLY A 132 14.52 -7.36 6.73
N GLU A 133 14.61 -6.66 5.60
CA GLU A 133 13.45 -6.41 4.73
C GLU A 133 12.89 -7.73 4.16
N TYR A 134 13.76 -8.57 3.59
CA TYR A 134 13.32 -9.84 3.00
C TYR A 134 12.75 -10.77 4.06
N PHE A 135 13.41 -10.87 5.23
CA PHE A 135 12.93 -11.68 6.34
C PHE A 135 11.54 -11.21 6.80
N PHE A 136 11.34 -9.90 6.97
CA PHE A 136 10.05 -9.33 7.34
C PHE A 136 8.96 -9.65 6.30
N ALA A 137 9.22 -9.34 5.02
CA ALA A 137 8.25 -9.50 3.94
C ALA A 137 7.81 -10.97 3.77
N VAL A 138 8.76 -11.90 3.77
CA VAL A 138 8.48 -13.34 3.64
C VAL A 138 7.75 -13.86 4.87
N SER A 139 8.23 -13.54 6.08
CA SER A 139 7.63 -14.05 7.32
C SER A 139 6.18 -13.58 7.48
N LEU A 140 5.92 -12.29 7.23
CA LEU A 140 4.56 -11.74 7.28
C LEU A 140 3.66 -12.38 6.23
N THR A 141 4.15 -12.53 4.99
CA THR A 141 3.39 -13.17 3.91
C THR A 141 3.02 -14.61 4.26
N LEU A 142 3.98 -15.42 4.71
CA LEU A 142 3.73 -16.81 5.10
C LEU A 142 2.76 -16.91 6.28
N PHE A 143 2.91 -16.05 7.28
CA PHE A 143 1.99 -15.99 8.41
C PHE A 143 0.54 -15.70 7.96
N LEU A 144 0.35 -14.70 7.09
CA LEU A 144 -0.98 -14.32 6.58
C LEU A 144 -1.61 -15.42 5.72
N LEU A 145 -0.82 -16.08 4.88
CA LEU A 145 -1.30 -17.20 4.07
C LEU A 145 -1.64 -18.42 4.94
N PHE A 146 -0.85 -18.70 5.97
CA PHE A 146 -1.15 -19.78 6.91
C PHE A 146 -2.43 -19.49 7.71
N TYR A 147 -2.59 -18.25 8.19
CA TYR A 147 -3.81 -17.82 8.86
C TYR A 147 -5.04 -18.00 7.95
N GLN A 148 -4.95 -17.55 6.69
CA GLN A 148 -6.03 -17.70 5.72
C GLN A 148 -6.32 -19.16 5.40
N PHE A 149 -5.29 -20.01 5.33
CA PHE A 149 -5.43 -21.45 5.16
C PHE A 149 -6.21 -22.07 6.32
N GLN A 150 -5.87 -21.75 7.59
CA GLN A 150 -6.61 -22.24 8.74
C GLN A 150 -8.11 -21.86 8.68
N GLN A 151 -8.40 -20.61 8.36
CA GLN A 151 -9.79 -20.12 8.20
C GLN A 151 -10.59 -20.85 7.10
N TYR A 152 -9.93 -21.50 6.13
CA TYR A 152 -10.59 -22.29 5.10
C TYR A 152 -10.99 -23.69 5.61
N PHE A 153 -10.20 -24.30 6.49
CA PHE A 153 -10.48 -25.64 7.04
C PHE A 153 -11.38 -25.62 8.27
N ASP A 154 -11.45 -24.49 8.98
CA ASP A 154 -12.33 -24.30 10.14
C ASP A 154 -13.80 -23.96 9.76
N LYS A 155 -14.11 -23.86 8.46
CA LYS A 155 -15.46 -23.63 7.91
C LYS A 155 -16.05 -24.91 7.35
#